data_AF-A0A5J5CAS2-F1
#
_entry.id   AF-A0A5J5CAS2-F1
#
_cell.length_a   1.000
_cell.length_b   1.000
_cell.length_c   1.000
_cell.angle_alpha   90.00
_cell.angle_beta   90.00
_cell.angle_gamma   90.00
#
_symmetry.space_group_name_H-M   'P 1'
#
loop_
_entity.id
_entity.type
_entity.pdbx_description
1 polymer ?
#
loop_
_entity_poly.entity_id
_entity_poly.type
_entity_poly.pdbx_seq_one_letter_code
_entity_poly.pdbx_strand_id
1 'polypeptide(L)'
;MNVCLSIGRDGGPHRRVPQQCHGPDIYHLLRTRMGDLEMLPPELGITILSYLNATDLCLAGCVWQDLGNDEYLWQGLCKSTWGHCSIYNRRLPAGFSYRRLYLQLDEGSLTFNSNSQEGIRYFMFKGILVDHPTELAKFIFYTRRLNWKMLRVYLDERRDVLDELVTLHNFSNQFLPNALRDFFRHIHAPEERGEYLETLITKFSHRFCTCNPGLVRDLGLSPDAVYVLCYSLILLSIDLTSPHVKNKMSKREFIRNTRRAAHNVSDDFVGHLYDNIYLIGHVAA
;
A
#
# COMPACT_ATOMS: atom_id res chain seq x y z
N MET A 1 60.54 -14.06 49.21
CA MET A 1 61.68 -13.26 48.70
C MET A 1 62.36 -14.06 47.59
N ASN A 2 62.37 -13.48 46.39
CA ASN A 2 63.33 -13.65 45.29
C ASN A 2 64.15 -14.94 45.08
N VAL A 3 63.93 -15.50 43.88
CA VAL A 3 64.89 -15.66 42.75
C VAL A 3 65.54 -17.05 42.48
N CYS A 4 65.20 -17.51 41.25
CA CYS A 4 65.92 -18.32 40.24
C CYS A 4 66.25 -19.81 40.48
N LEU A 5 65.78 -20.68 39.57
CA LEU A 5 66.53 -21.13 38.36
C LEU A 5 65.69 -22.08 37.48
N SER A 6 65.89 -21.98 36.16
CA SER A 6 65.29 -22.76 35.07
C SER A 6 65.69 -24.24 35.06
N ILE A 7 64.91 -25.10 34.36
CA ILE A 7 65.32 -26.10 33.33
C ILE A 7 64.12 -27.00 32.89
N GLY A 8 63.90 -27.16 31.57
CA GLY A 8 63.70 -28.50 30.95
C GLY A 8 62.31 -29.00 30.45
N ARG A 9 62.03 -28.75 29.15
CA ARG A 9 61.31 -29.54 28.08
C ARG A 9 60.20 -30.59 28.40
N ASP A 10 59.03 -30.41 27.76
CA ASP A 10 57.96 -31.37 27.36
C ASP A 10 57.81 -31.34 25.81
N GLY A 11 57.26 -32.28 25.01
CA GLY A 11 56.53 -33.54 25.20
C GLY A 11 55.48 -33.74 24.06
N GLY A 12 55.48 -34.91 23.37
CA GLY A 12 54.27 -35.53 22.74
C GLY A 12 54.15 -35.67 21.19
N PRO A 13 53.74 -36.86 20.65
CA PRO A 13 53.30 -37.00 19.25
C PRO A 13 51.85 -37.52 19.04
N HIS A 14 51.18 -36.88 18.07
CA HIS A 14 50.24 -37.32 17.02
C HIS A 14 49.09 -38.34 17.28
N ARG A 15 47.84 -37.84 17.13
CA ARG A 15 46.64 -38.61 16.73
C ARG A 15 46.23 -38.27 15.28
N ARG A 16 45.86 -39.30 14.50
CA ARG A 16 45.35 -39.21 13.11
C ARG A 16 43.89 -38.70 13.08
N VAL A 17 43.55 -37.90 12.07
CA VAL A 17 42.19 -37.38 11.78
C VAL A 17 41.64 -38.06 10.51
N PRO A 18 40.34 -38.37 10.39
CA PRO A 18 39.78 -39.03 9.21
C PRO A 18 39.56 -38.06 8.05
N GLN A 19 39.76 -38.54 6.82
CA GLN A 19 39.45 -37.85 5.57
C GLN A 19 37.92 -37.64 5.45
N GLN A 20 37.49 -36.38 5.32
CA GLN A 20 36.16 -36.03 4.81
C GLN A 20 36.27 -35.71 3.31
N CYS A 21 35.55 -36.49 2.51
CA CYS A 21 35.35 -36.23 1.09
C CYS A 21 34.46 -34.99 0.91
N HIS A 22 35.06 -33.85 0.56
CA HIS A 22 34.31 -32.69 0.09
C HIS A 22 33.86 -32.94 -1.35
N GLY A 23 32.56 -33.22 -1.53
CA GLY A 23 31.91 -33.01 -2.84
C GLY A 23 31.99 -31.53 -3.21
N PRO A 24 31.94 -31.19 -4.51
CA PRO A 24 32.09 -29.80 -4.94
C PRO A 24 30.99 -28.95 -4.29
N ASP A 25 31.45 -27.96 -3.53
CA ASP A 25 30.62 -27.00 -2.82
C ASP A 25 29.75 -26.26 -3.86
N ILE A 26 28.44 -26.47 -3.80
CA ILE A 26 27.45 -25.90 -4.72
C ILE A 26 27.59 -24.37 -4.75
N TYR A 27 28.02 -23.75 -3.64
CA TYR A 27 28.34 -22.33 -3.58
C TYR A 27 29.50 -21.94 -4.49
N HIS A 28 30.55 -22.76 -4.57
CA HIS A 28 31.68 -22.52 -5.46
C HIS A 28 31.31 -22.70 -6.94
N LEU A 29 30.44 -23.66 -7.25
CA LEU A 29 29.90 -23.89 -8.60
C LEU A 29 28.95 -22.77 -9.05
N LEU A 30 28.11 -22.24 -8.15
CA LEU A 30 27.26 -21.08 -8.43
C LEU A 30 28.10 -19.80 -8.60
N ARG A 31 29.17 -19.63 -7.81
CA ARG A 31 30.11 -18.50 -7.91
C ARG A 31 31.00 -18.54 -9.15
N THR A 32 31.24 -19.73 -9.71
CA THR A 32 31.97 -19.90 -10.98
C THR A 32 31.05 -19.95 -12.21
N ARG A 33 29.73 -20.17 -12.05
CA ARG A 33 28.76 -20.21 -13.15
C ARG A 33 27.86 -18.98 -13.28
N MET A 34 27.56 -18.25 -12.21
CA MET A 34 27.03 -16.89 -12.34
C MET A 34 28.22 -15.98 -12.65
N GLY A 35 28.59 -15.97 -13.93
CA GLY A 35 29.51 -14.97 -14.45
C GLY A 35 28.98 -13.56 -14.18
N ASP A 36 29.87 -12.58 -14.34
CA ASP A 36 29.52 -11.17 -14.37
C ASP A 36 28.23 -10.94 -15.20
N LEU A 37 27.33 -10.05 -14.79
CA LEU A 37 26.08 -9.82 -15.53
C LEU A 37 26.35 -9.40 -16.98
N GLU A 38 27.51 -8.79 -17.23
CA GLU A 38 27.98 -8.44 -18.58
C GLU A 38 28.23 -9.65 -19.49
N MET A 39 28.42 -10.84 -18.91
CA MET A 39 28.60 -12.09 -19.65
C MET A 39 27.27 -12.70 -20.11
N LEU A 40 26.14 -12.18 -19.62
CA LEU A 40 24.81 -12.62 -20.03
C LEU A 40 24.30 -11.74 -21.18
N PRO A 41 23.39 -12.27 -22.02
CA PRO A 41 22.56 -11.44 -22.88
C PRO A 41 21.95 -10.27 -22.09
N PRO A 42 22.00 -9.03 -22.59
CA PRO A 42 21.53 -7.84 -21.87
C PRO A 42 20.09 -7.97 -21.35
N GLU A 43 19.23 -8.67 -22.10
CA GLU A 43 17.84 -8.90 -21.74
C GLU A 43 17.71 -9.72 -20.45
N LEU A 44 18.59 -10.70 -20.25
CA LEU A 44 18.63 -11.50 -19.02
C LEU A 44 19.19 -10.67 -17.85
N GLY A 45 20.20 -9.84 -18.12
CA GLY A 45 20.75 -8.91 -17.12
C GLY A 45 19.70 -7.92 -16.63
N ILE A 46 19.00 -7.24 -17.54
CA ILE A 46 17.90 -6.31 -17.21
C ILE A 46 16.77 -7.04 -16.47
N THR A 47 16.43 -8.27 -16.89
CA THR A 47 15.41 -9.07 -16.19
C THR A 47 15.81 -9.35 -14.75
N ILE A 48 17.07 -9.74 -14.49
CA ILE A 48 17.56 -9.96 -13.12
C ILE A 48 17.50 -8.66 -12.30
N LEU A 49 17.98 -7.55 -12.87
CA LEU A 49 17.99 -6.26 -12.19
C LEU A 49 16.58 -5.69 -11.94
N SER A 50 15.57 -6.09 -12.73
CA SER A 50 14.18 -5.65 -12.56
C SER A 50 13.52 -6.09 -11.25
N TYR A 51 14.11 -7.08 -10.56
CA TYR A 51 13.67 -7.52 -9.24
C TYR A 51 14.26 -6.70 -8.08
N LEU A 52 15.19 -5.78 -8.37
CA LEU A 52 15.82 -4.93 -7.36
C LEU A 52 14.94 -3.72 -7.02
N ASN A 53 15.03 -3.27 -5.77
CA ASN A 53 14.48 -1.97 -5.39
C ASN A 53 15.40 -0.84 -5.88
N ALA A 54 14.96 0.41 -5.76
CA ALA A 54 15.71 1.57 -6.25
C ALA A 54 17.10 1.74 -5.65
N THR A 55 17.29 1.39 -4.37
CA THR A 55 18.58 1.50 -3.68
C THR A 55 19.55 0.46 -4.24
N ASP A 56 19.12 -0.80 -4.31
CA ASP A 56 19.93 -1.89 -4.85
C ASP A 56 20.23 -1.67 -6.33
N LEU A 57 19.28 -1.09 -7.08
CA LEU A 57 19.47 -0.75 -8.48
C LEU A 57 20.47 0.40 -8.66
N CYS A 58 20.47 1.40 -7.78
CA CYS A 58 21.51 2.44 -7.77
C CYS A 58 22.91 1.84 -7.51
N LEU A 59 23.01 0.88 -6.58
CA LEU A 59 24.28 0.18 -6.30
C LEU A 59 24.70 -0.69 -7.48
N ALA A 60 23.77 -1.41 -8.10
CA ALA A 60 24.00 -2.19 -9.31
C ALA A 60 24.50 -1.30 -10.45
N GLY A 61 23.95 -0.10 -10.63
CA GLY A 61 24.42 0.87 -11.62
C GLY A 61 25.84 1.40 -11.39
N CYS A 62 26.41 1.24 -10.20
CA CYS A 62 27.84 1.54 -9.95
C CYS A 62 28.77 0.45 -10.47
N VAL A 63 28.27 -0.79 -10.59
CA VAL A 63 29.03 -1.97 -11.03
C VAL A 63 28.76 -2.24 -12.51
N TRP A 64 27.49 -2.28 -12.89
CA TRP A 64 26.99 -2.52 -14.24
C TRP A 64 26.34 -1.24 -14.78
N GLN A 65 27.15 -0.30 -15.28
CA GLN A 65 26.67 1.03 -15.65
C GLN A 65 25.58 1.00 -16.73
N ASP A 66 25.77 0.23 -17.80
CA ASP A 66 24.83 0.17 -18.91
C ASP A 66 23.52 -0.54 -18.52
N LEU A 67 23.63 -1.66 -17.80
CA LEU A 67 22.46 -2.46 -17.40
C LEU A 67 21.67 -1.80 -16.25
N GLY A 68 22.37 -1.27 -15.24
CA GLY A 68 21.76 -0.68 -14.05
C GLY A 68 21.20 0.72 -14.26
N ASN A 69 21.63 1.44 -15.31
CA ASN A 69 21.07 2.73 -15.69
C ASN A 69 20.13 2.66 -16.91
N ASP A 70 19.73 1.45 -17.33
CA ASP A 70 18.80 1.27 -18.45
C ASP A 70 17.46 1.99 -18.21
N GLU A 71 17.01 2.73 -19.22
CA GLU A 71 15.81 3.58 -19.09
C GLU A 71 14.51 2.78 -19.00
N TYR A 72 14.42 1.59 -19.61
CA TYR A 72 13.24 0.73 -19.49
C TYR A 72 13.13 0.12 -18.10
N LEU A 73 14.26 -0.25 -17.52
CA LEU A 73 14.35 -0.74 -16.15
C LEU A 73 13.86 0.31 -15.15
N TRP A 74 14.38 1.54 -15.23
CA TRP A 74 13.93 2.64 -14.38
C TRP A 74 12.49 3.07 -14.67
N GLN A 75 12.02 2.97 -15.92
CA GLN A 75 10.62 3.21 -16.26
C GLN A 75 9.69 2.19 -15.60
N GLY A 76 10.05 0.90 -15.65
CA GLY A 76 9.31 -0.18 -15.00
C GLY A 76 9.25 0.03 -13.49
N LEU A 77 10.37 0.42 -12.87
CA LEU A 77 10.43 0.72 -11.45
C LEU A 77 9.57 1.95 -11.08
N CYS A 78 9.61 3.01 -11.89
CA CYS A 78 8.73 4.17 -11.72
C CYS A 78 7.24 3.78 -11.74
N LYS A 79 6.81 3.11 -12.81
CA LYS A 79 5.40 2.74 -13.00
C LYS A 79 4.91 1.75 -11.97
N SER A 80 5.74 0.78 -11.56
CA SER A 80 5.37 -0.17 -10.51
C SER A 80 5.28 0.46 -9.11
N THR A 81 6.14 1.45 -8.82
CA THR A 81 6.18 2.11 -7.51
C THR A 81 5.10 3.18 -7.35
N TRP A 82 4.87 3.98 -8.40
CA TRP A 82 4.01 5.17 -8.34
C TRP A 82 2.68 5.00 -9.09
N GLY A 83 2.59 4.04 -10.01
CA GLY A 83 1.39 3.73 -10.78
C GLY A 83 1.04 4.78 -11.84
N HIS A 84 0.65 5.97 -11.40
CA HIS A 84 0.25 7.08 -12.26
C HIS A 84 1.09 8.31 -11.97
N CYS A 85 1.53 9.01 -13.01
CA CYS A 85 2.07 10.37 -12.96
C CYS A 85 1.68 11.06 -14.27
N SER A 86 1.31 12.35 -14.23
CA SER A 86 0.88 13.06 -15.45
C SER A 86 1.98 13.12 -16.51
N ILE A 87 3.24 13.15 -16.11
CA ILE A 87 4.40 13.10 -17.03
C ILE A 87 4.47 11.81 -17.86
N TYR A 88 3.90 10.70 -17.40
CA TYR A 88 3.91 9.42 -18.16
C TYR A 88 3.10 9.50 -19.46
N ASN A 89 2.10 10.38 -19.53
CA ASN A 89 1.20 10.51 -20.66
C ASN A 89 1.53 11.72 -21.56
N ARG A 90 2.71 12.33 -21.35
CA ARG A 90 3.16 13.53 -22.05
C ARG A 90 4.37 13.23 -22.91
N ARG A 91 4.61 14.11 -23.88
CA ARG A 91 5.88 14.09 -24.61
C ARG A 91 7.01 14.42 -23.63
N LEU A 92 7.93 13.49 -23.46
CA LEU A 92 9.05 13.63 -22.53
C LEU A 92 10.00 14.75 -23.02
N PRO A 93 10.51 15.60 -22.12
CA PRO A 93 11.50 16.63 -22.45
C PRO A 93 12.79 16.02 -23.02
N ALA A 94 13.57 16.83 -23.76
CA ALA A 94 14.91 16.44 -24.16
C ALA A 94 15.79 16.19 -22.92
N GLY A 95 16.57 15.09 -22.92
CA GLY A 95 17.40 14.70 -21.77
C GLY A 95 16.60 14.19 -20.56
N PHE A 96 15.35 13.75 -20.77
CA PHE A 96 14.59 13.05 -19.75
C PHE A 96 15.28 11.73 -19.36
N SER A 97 15.22 11.39 -18.07
CA SER A 97 15.70 10.10 -17.56
C SER A 97 14.75 9.62 -16.48
N TYR A 98 14.33 8.35 -16.58
CA TYR A 98 13.47 7.71 -15.57
C TYR A 98 14.17 7.54 -14.24
N ARG A 99 15.50 7.35 -14.22
CA ARG A 99 16.27 7.34 -12.97
C ARG A 99 16.15 8.68 -12.25
N ARG A 100 16.34 9.78 -12.98
CA ARG A 100 16.19 11.13 -12.42
C ARG A 100 14.75 11.39 -11.97
N LEU A 101 13.76 10.96 -12.75
CA LEU A 101 12.36 11.07 -12.36
C LEU A 101 12.08 10.29 -11.07
N TYR A 102 12.59 9.07 -10.93
CA TYR A 102 12.39 8.26 -9.73
C TYR A 102 12.91 8.97 -8.48
N LEU A 103 14.13 9.53 -8.56
CA LEU A 103 14.72 10.28 -7.44
C LEU A 103 13.90 11.52 -7.08
N GLN A 104 13.39 12.25 -8.07
CA GLN A 104 12.50 13.39 -7.85
C GLN A 104 11.16 12.96 -7.24
N LEU A 105 10.62 11.81 -7.65
CA LEU A 105 9.40 11.27 -7.07
C LEU A 105 9.60 10.88 -5.60
N ASP A 106 10.72 10.24 -5.29
CA ASP A 106 11.08 9.87 -3.92
C ASP A 106 11.27 11.11 -3.04
N GLU A 107 12.05 12.10 -3.50
CA GLU A 107 12.22 13.40 -2.83
C GLU A 107 10.88 14.09 -2.59
N GLY A 108 10.05 14.23 -3.62
CA GLY A 108 8.75 14.88 -3.50
C GLY A 108 7.79 14.15 -2.55
N SER A 109 7.91 12.82 -2.41
CA SER A 109 7.13 12.08 -1.43
C SER A 109 7.59 12.32 0.00
N LEU A 110 8.90 12.45 0.23
CA LEU A 110 9.42 12.84 1.54
C LEU A 110 8.97 14.26 1.90
N THR A 111 8.96 15.17 0.93
CA THR A 111 8.41 16.52 1.09
C THR A 111 6.92 16.45 1.42
N PHE A 112 6.12 15.69 0.67
CA PHE A 112 4.68 15.51 0.93
C PHE A 112 4.42 14.95 2.33
N ASN A 113 5.20 13.96 2.75
CA ASN A 113 5.07 13.31 4.05
C ASN A 113 5.42 14.24 5.22
N SER A 114 6.13 15.35 4.95
CA SER A 114 6.42 16.41 5.92
C SER A 114 5.41 17.55 5.86
N ASN A 115 5.00 17.94 4.65
CA ASN A 115 3.98 18.94 4.37
C ASN A 115 3.30 18.63 3.04
N SER A 116 2.00 18.31 3.09
CA SER A 116 1.26 17.83 1.92
C SER A 116 1.19 18.86 0.78
N GLN A 117 0.97 20.13 1.11
CA GLN A 117 0.86 21.20 0.12
C GLN A 117 2.19 21.45 -0.59
N GLU A 118 3.29 21.49 0.17
CA GLU A 118 4.62 21.69 -0.42
C GLU A 118 5.04 20.49 -1.27
N GLY A 119 4.69 19.26 -0.88
CA GLY A 119 4.95 18.07 -1.69
C GLY A 119 4.23 18.09 -3.04
N ILE A 120 2.94 18.44 -3.06
CA ILE A 120 2.18 18.57 -4.31
C ILE A 120 2.74 19.72 -5.17
N ARG A 121 3.06 20.86 -4.55
CA ARG A 121 3.70 21.99 -5.23
C ARG A 121 5.05 21.60 -5.84
N TYR A 122 5.85 20.81 -5.13
CA TYR A 122 7.11 20.26 -5.64
C TYR A 122 6.87 19.41 -6.90
N PHE A 123 5.91 18.48 -6.87
CA PHE A 123 5.61 17.63 -8.03
C PHE A 123 5.16 18.45 -9.24
N MET A 124 4.35 19.49 -9.02
CA MET A 124 3.91 20.42 -10.08
C MET A 124 5.08 21.23 -10.63
N PHE A 125 5.94 21.76 -9.76
CA PHE A 125 7.12 22.54 -10.13
C PHE A 125 8.11 21.73 -10.97
N LYS A 126 8.31 20.44 -10.65
CA LYS A 126 9.12 19.51 -11.45
C LYS A 126 8.42 19.03 -12.72
N GLY A 127 7.16 19.41 -12.95
CA GLY A 127 6.37 18.98 -14.11
C GLY A 127 5.93 17.51 -14.09
N ILE A 128 6.00 16.87 -12.92
CA ILE A 128 5.64 15.46 -12.70
C ILE A 128 4.11 15.30 -12.70
N LEU A 129 3.44 16.22 -12.00
CA LEU A 129 1.99 16.28 -11.87
C LEU A 129 1.42 17.58 -12.45
N VAL A 130 0.14 17.55 -12.74
CA VAL A 130 -0.66 18.69 -13.18
C VAL A 130 -1.67 19.01 -12.09
N ASP A 131 -1.96 20.29 -11.89
CA ASP A 131 -3.06 20.70 -11.03
C ASP A 131 -4.41 20.46 -11.72
N HIS A 132 -4.78 19.18 -11.77
CA HIS A 132 -6.07 18.72 -12.24
C HIS A 132 -6.59 17.63 -11.30
N PRO A 133 -7.83 17.74 -10.77
CA PRO A 133 -8.34 16.84 -9.73
C PRO A 133 -8.20 15.35 -10.07
N THR A 134 -8.59 14.95 -11.28
CA THR A 134 -8.49 13.57 -11.77
C THR A 134 -7.05 13.06 -11.83
N GLU A 135 -6.08 13.90 -12.17
CA GLU A 135 -4.67 13.49 -12.28
C GLU A 135 -4.03 13.31 -10.91
N LEU A 136 -4.35 14.22 -9.98
CA LEU A 136 -3.93 14.14 -8.58
C LEU A 136 -4.57 12.92 -7.89
N ALA A 137 -5.87 12.70 -8.10
CA ALA A 137 -6.58 11.55 -7.57
C ALA A 137 -5.99 10.23 -8.05
N LYS A 138 -5.67 10.09 -9.35
CA LYS A 138 -4.99 8.90 -9.88
C LYS A 138 -3.61 8.70 -9.27
N PHE A 139 -2.79 9.75 -9.18
CA PHE A 139 -1.47 9.67 -8.54
C PHE A 139 -1.61 9.13 -7.11
N ILE A 140 -2.49 9.74 -6.32
CA ILE A 140 -2.76 9.35 -4.93
C ILE A 140 -3.28 7.91 -4.83
N PHE A 141 -4.19 7.51 -5.71
CA PHE A 141 -4.84 6.20 -5.67
C PHE A 141 -3.87 5.04 -5.92
N TYR A 142 -2.92 5.20 -6.83
CA TYR A 142 -2.03 4.11 -7.23
C TYR A 142 -0.70 4.07 -6.45
N THR A 143 -0.29 5.15 -5.82
CA THR A 143 0.92 5.16 -5.00
C THR A 143 0.66 4.73 -3.56
N ARG A 144 1.59 3.97 -2.96
CA ARG A 144 1.60 3.63 -1.53
C ARG A 144 2.67 4.39 -0.73
N ARG A 145 3.31 5.37 -1.37
CA ARG A 145 4.49 6.07 -0.83
C ARG A 145 4.13 7.28 0.02
N LEU A 146 2.89 7.75 -0.07
CA LEU A 146 2.41 8.92 0.65
C LEU A 146 1.93 8.55 2.05
N ASN A 147 2.26 9.39 3.02
CA ASN A 147 1.83 9.25 4.40
C ASN A 147 0.33 9.57 4.51
N TRP A 148 -0.42 8.64 5.07
CA TRP A 148 -1.88 8.76 5.16
C TRP A 148 -2.36 9.96 5.99
N LYS A 149 -1.60 10.39 7.02
CA LYS A 149 -1.98 11.55 7.84
C LYS A 149 -1.89 12.83 7.01
N MET A 150 -0.83 12.98 6.22
CA MET A 150 -0.67 14.13 5.32
C MET A 150 -1.66 14.08 4.16
N LEU A 151 -1.96 12.90 3.65
CA LEU A 151 -2.97 12.68 2.63
C LEU A 151 -4.37 13.08 3.12
N ARG A 152 -4.72 12.75 4.37
CA ARG A 152 -5.97 13.21 4.99
C ARG A 152 -6.04 14.74 5.02
N VAL A 153 -5.00 15.42 5.52
CA VAL A 153 -4.94 16.89 5.57
C VAL A 153 -5.13 17.48 4.17
N TYR A 154 -4.44 16.92 3.18
CA TYR A 154 -4.57 17.37 1.79
C TYR A 154 -5.98 17.22 1.22
N LEU A 155 -6.59 16.05 1.41
CA LEU A 155 -7.92 15.74 0.87
C LEU A 155 -9.06 16.48 1.59
N ASP A 156 -8.84 16.90 2.83
CA ASP A 156 -9.78 17.75 3.57
C ASP A 156 -9.82 19.17 2.98
N GLU A 157 -8.67 19.70 2.57
CA GLU A 157 -8.54 20.99 1.88
C GLU A 157 -8.95 20.91 0.39
N ARG A 158 -8.57 19.84 -0.31
CA ARG A 158 -8.85 19.59 -1.74
C ARG A 158 -9.98 18.58 -1.92
N ARG A 159 -11.20 18.99 -1.56
CA ARG A 159 -12.41 18.14 -1.66
C ARG A 159 -12.73 17.71 -3.10
N ASP A 160 -12.34 18.52 -4.08
CA ASP A 160 -12.40 18.22 -5.52
C ASP A 160 -11.56 16.97 -5.89
N VAL A 161 -10.36 16.85 -5.32
CA VAL A 161 -9.49 15.69 -5.51
C VAL A 161 -10.06 14.46 -4.78
N LEU A 162 -10.63 14.66 -3.58
CA LEU A 162 -11.29 13.59 -2.83
C LEU A 162 -12.48 13.01 -3.61
N ASP A 163 -13.28 13.86 -4.26
CA ASP A 163 -14.40 13.40 -5.10
C ASP A 163 -13.91 12.47 -6.21
N GLU A 164 -12.93 12.92 -7.00
CA GLU A 164 -12.33 12.10 -8.05
C GLU A 164 -11.72 10.80 -7.49
N LEU A 165 -11.05 10.85 -6.33
CA LEU A 165 -10.46 9.68 -5.68
C LEU A 165 -11.51 8.62 -5.32
N VAL A 166 -12.66 9.04 -4.80
CA VAL A 166 -13.77 8.12 -4.49
C VAL A 166 -14.31 7.48 -5.77
N THR A 167 -14.38 8.22 -6.89
CA THR A 167 -14.83 7.65 -8.17
C THR A 167 -13.90 6.60 -8.76
N LEU A 168 -12.62 6.55 -8.35
CA LEU A 168 -11.68 5.51 -8.80
C LEU A 168 -11.96 4.14 -8.18
N HIS A 169 -12.67 4.09 -7.05
CA HIS A 169 -13.06 2.83 -6.43
C HIS A 169 -14.18 2.15 -7.22
N ASN A 170 -14.03 0.85 -7.46
CA ASN A 170 -15.06 0.03 -8.10
C ASN A 170 -15.65 -0.95 -7.08
N PHE A 171 -16.89 -0.69 -6.65
CA PHE A 171 -17.62 -1.53 -5.69
C PHE A 171 -18.64 -2.45 -6.34
N SER A 172 -18.57 -2.62 -7.67
CA SER A 172 -19.54 -3.45 -8.39
C SER A 172 -19.45 -4.89 -7.91
N ASN A 173 -20.62 -5.51 -7.66
CA ASN A 173 -20.74 -6.89 -7.16
C ASN A 173 -20.07 -7.14 -5.79
N GLN A 174 -19.74 -6.09 -5.04
CA GLN A 174 -19.19 -6.24 -3.70
C GLN A 174 -20.29 -6.14 -2.65
N PHE A 175 -20.21 -6.99 -1.63
CA PHE A 175 -21.06 -6.87 -0.45
C PHE A 175 -20.66 -5.62 0.37
N LEU A 176 -21.64 -4.88 0.89
CA LEU A 176 -21.44 -3.56 1.51
C LEU A 176 -20.29 -3.52 2.55
N PRO A 177 -20.18 -4.44 3.52
CA PRO A 177 -19.09 -4.41 4.50
C PRO A 177 -17.71 -4.67 3.87
N ASN A 178 -17.65 -5.45 2.78
CA ASN A 178 -16.40 -5.71 2.06
C ASN A 178 -15.94 -4.46 1.32
N ALA A 179 -16.86 -3.80 0.62
CA ALA A 179 -16.60 -2.53 -0.06
C ALA A 179 -16.13 -1.45 0.92
N LEU A 180 -16.78 -1.35 2.09
CA LEU A 180 -16.41 -0.37 3.11
C LEU A 180 -15.03 -0.65 3.73
N ARG A 181 -14.68 -1.93 3.95
CA ARG A 181 -13.30 -2.33 4.35
C ARG A 181 -12.27 -1.94 3.32
N ASP A 182 -12.53 -2.24 2.06
CA ASP A 182 -11.60 -1.95 0.97
C ASP A 182 -11.40 -0.44 0.81
N PHE A 183 -12.47 0.34 0.97
CA PHE A 183 -12.41 1.79 0.96
C PHE A 183 -11.55 2.35 2.09
N PHE A 184 -11.77 1.93 3.34
CA PHE A 184 -10.97 2.40 4.47
C PHE A 184 -9.55 1.86 4.48
N ARG A 185 -9.25 0.73 3.82
CA ARG A 185 -7.87 0.27 3.63
C ARG A 185 -7.06 1.22 2.75
N HIS A 186 -7.69 1.87 1.78
CA HIS A 186 -7.02 2.80 0.87
C HIS A 186 -6.96 4.23 1.41
N ILE A 187 -8.08 4.76 1.94
CA ILE A 187 -8.16 6.15 2.38
C ILE A 187 -7.77 6.34 3.86
N HIS A 188 -7.65 5.23 4.61
CA HIS A 188 -7.48 5.19 6.06
C HIS A 188 -8.67 5.83 6.81
N ALA A 189 -9.35 5.02 7.63
CA ALA A 189 -10.40 5.52 8.49
C ALA A 189 -9.81 6.53 9.51
N PRO A 190 -10.45 7.68 9.75
CA PRO A 190 -10.06 8.60 10.81
C PRO A 190 -10.16 7.93 12.19
N GLU A 191 -9.15 8.13 13.04
CA GLU A 191 -9.15 7.64 14.43
C GLU A 191 -10.25 8.31 15.27
N GLU A 192 -10.56 9.58 14.98
CA GLU A 192 -11.62 10.34 15.63
C GLU A 192 -12.89 10.38 14.79
N ARG A 193 -14.03 10.16 15.43
CA ARG A 193 -15.34 10.42 14.82
C ARG A 193 -15.50 11.93 14.67
N GLY A 194 -15.54 12.42 13.44
CA GLY A 194 -15.70 13.85 13.15
C GLY A 194 -16.16 14.09 11.71
N GLU A 195 -16.30 15.36 11.34
CA GLU A 195 -16.85 15.83 10.04
C GLU A 195 -16.23 15.12 8.83
N TYR A 196 -14.91 14.86 8.88
CA TYR A 196 -14.22 14.19 7.79
C TYR A 196 -14.68 12.73 7.58
N LEU A 197 -14.95 11.98 8.66
CA LEU A 197 -15.51 10.62 8.54
C LEU A 197 -16.92 10.68 7.93
N GLU A 198 -17.74 11.65 8.32
CA GLU A 198 -19.09 11.84 7.76
C GLU A 198 -19.01 12.12 6.26
N THR A 199 -18.08 12.98 5.85
CA THR A 199 -17.80 13.29 4.45
C THR A 199 -17.39 12.04 3.67
N LEU A 200 -16.47 11.23 4.21
CA LEU A 200 -16.04 9.99 3.57
C LEU A 200 -17.18 8.99 3.40
N ILE A 201 -17.98 8.76 4.45
CA ILE A 201 -19.10 7.81 4.38
C ILE A 201 -20.18 8.31 3.43
N THR A 202 -20.44 9.62 3.39
CA THR A 202 -21.37 10.22 2.43
C THR A 202 -20.92 9.92 1.00
N LYS A 203 -19.68 10.28 0.64
CA LYS A 203 -19.15 10.05 -0.71
C LYS A 203 -19.11 8.55 -1.06
N PHE A 204 -18.70 7.70 -0.10
CA PHE A 204 -18.73 6.25 -0.26
C PHE A 204 -20.14 5.73 -0.56
N SER A 205 -21.15 6.21 0.16
CA SER A 205 -22.53 5.72 0.02
C SER A 205 -23.11 6.04 -1.36
N HIS A 206 -22.86 7.24 -1.87
CA HIS A 206 -23.20 7.62 -3.24
C HIS A 206 -22.48 6.74 -4.27
N ARG A 207 -21.17 6.52 -4.08
CA ARG A 207 -20.37 5.70 -5.00
C ARG A 207 -20.81 4.24 -5.00
N PHE A 208 -21.07 3.66 -3.83
CA PHE A 208 -21.55 2.29 -3.68
C PHE A 208 -22.86 2.07 -4.43
N CYS A 209 -23.82 3.00 -4.29
CA CYS A 209 -25.10 2.96 -5.02
C CYS A 209 -24.89 3.08 -6.54
N THR A 210 -24.00 3.99 -6.97
CA THR A 210 -23.67 4.18 -8.40
C THR A 210 -23.06 2.93 -9.03
N CYS A 211 -22.20 2.22 -8.30
CA CYS A 211 -21.62 0.95 -8.75
C CYS A 211 -22.62 -0.22 -8.73
N ASN A 212 -23.69 -0.13 -7.95
CA ASN A 212 -24.63 -1.24 -7.72
C ASN A 212 -26.10 -0.84 -7.96
N PRO A 213 -26.47 -0.40 -9.17
CA PRO A 213 -27.83 0.07 -9.46
C PRO A 213 -28.89 -1.04 -9.30
N GLY A 214 -28.51 -2.30 -9.47
CA GLY A 214 -29.39 -3.45 -9.21
C GLY A 214 -29.79 -3.56 -7.74
N LEU A 215 -28.84 -3.45 -6.81
CA LEU A 215 -29.12 -3.47 -5.36
C LEU A 215 -30.00 -2.28 -4.95
N VAL A 216 -29.77 -1.10 -5.51
CA VAL A 216 -30.59 0.10 -5.26
C VAL A 216 -32.05 -0.15 -5.66
N ARG A 217 -32.29 -0.76 -6.82
CA ARG A 217 -33.64 -1.05 -7.32
C ARG A 217 -34.30 -2.21 -6.59
N ASP A 218 -33.58 -3.31 -6.41
CA ASP A 218 -34.16 -4.58 -5.96
C ASP A 218 -34.34 -4.61 -4.42
N LEU A 219 -33.47 -3.91 -3.67
CA LEU A 219 -33.53 -3.80 -2.21
C LEU A 219 -33.96 -2.41 -1.72
N GLY A 220 -34.28 -1.47 -2.61
CA GLY A 220 -34.66 -0.10 -2.22
C GLY A 220 -33.57 0.67 -1.47
N LEU A 221 -32.30 0.30 -1.64
CA LEU A 221 -31.16 0.90 -0.96
C LEU A 221 -30.84 2.28 -1.55
N SER A 222 -31.25 3.35 -0.87
CA SER A 222 -30.84 4.71 -1.20
C SER A 222 -29.42 5.02 -0.64
N PRO A 223 -28.73 6.06 -1.17
CA PRO A 223 -27.48 6.54 -0.57
C PRO A 223 -27.61 6.84 0.93
N ASP A 224 -28.73 7.42 1.38
CA ASP A 224 -28.99 7.69 2.80
C ASP A 224 -29.12 6.41 3.63
N ALA A 225 -29.77 5.38 3.09
CA ALA A 225 -29.84 4.08 3.74
C ALA A 225 -28.46 3.44 3.86
N VAL A 226 -27.66 3.48 2.78
CA VAL A 226 -26.28 2.97 2.79
C VAL A 226 -25.42 3.73 3.79
N TYR A 227 -25.58 5.05 3.90
CA TYR A 227 -24.90 5.88 4.89
C TYR A 227 -25.18 5.41 6.32
N VAL A 228 -26.45 5.24 6.67
CA VAL A 228 -26.87 4.74 8.00
C VAL A 228 -26.35 3.33 8.26
N LEU A 229 -26.38 2.46 7.26
CA LEU A 229 -25.83 1.11 7.36
C LEU A 229 -24.32 1.13 7.61
N CYS A 230 -23.56 1.99 6.93
CA CYS A 230 -22.12 2.14 7.15
C CYS A 230 -21.81 2.54 8.60
N TYR A 231 -22.54 3.52 9.16
CA TYR A 231 -22.40 3.87 10.57
C TYR A 231 -22.73 2.71 11.50
N SER A 232 -23.81 1.98 11.21
CA SER A 232 -24.18 0.79 11.97
C SER A 232 -23.05 -0.25 11.98
N LEU A 233 -22.37 -0.46 10.84
CA LEU A 233 -21.25 -1.40 10.73
C LEU A 233 -20.00 -0.93 11.48
N ILE A 234 -19.71 0.38 11.46
CA ILE A 234 -18.60 0.97 12.23
C ILE A 234 -18.87 0.85 13.73
N LEU A 235 -20.09 1.16 14.18
CA LEU A 235 -20.47 1.00 15.59
C LEU A 235 -20.41 -0.46 16.04
N LEU A 236 -20.88 -1.39 15.20
CA LEU A 236 -20.77 -2.82 15.48
C LEU A 236 -19.30 -3.27 15.53
N SER A 237 -18.46 -2.78 14.61
CA SER A 237 -17.02 -3.09 14.61
C SER A 237 -16.38 -2.69 15.93
N ILE A 238 -16.64 -1.46 16.40
CA ILE A 238 -16.11 -0.94 17.67
C ILE A 238 -16.66 -1.71 18.87
N ASP A 239 -17.95 -2.04 18.87
CA ASP A 239 -18.57 -2.84 19.93
C ASP A 239 -17.89 -4.21 20.07
N LEU A 240 -17.71 -4.93 18.96
CA LEU A 240 -17.14 -6.27 18.94
C LEU A 240 -15.65 -6.29 19.29
N THR A 241 -14.86 -5.29 18.87
CA THR A 241 -13.41 -5.24 19.13
C THR A 241 -13.03 -4.63 20.47
N SER A 242 -13.84 -3.72 21.04
CA SER A 242 -13.46 -2.98 22.24
C SER A 242 -13.40 -3.88 23.48
N PRO A 243 -12.26 -3.98 24.21
CA PRO A 243 -12.16 -4.78 25.42
C PRO A 243 -13.02 -4.25 26.58
N HIS A 244 -13.45 -2.97 26.50
CA HIS A 244 -14.29 -2.32 27.51
C HIS A 244 -15.75 -2.78 27.45
N VAL A 245 -16.20 -3.29 26.30
CA VAL A 245 -17.56 -3.80 26.13
C VAL A 245 -17.58 -5.28 26.53
N LYS A 246 -18.12 -5.56 27.72
CA LYS A 246 -18.26 -6.93 28.25
C LYS A 246 -19.39 -7.70 27.56
N ASN A 247 -20.52 -7.05 27.35
CA ASN A 247 -21.70 -7.64 26.70
C ASN A 247 -21.76 -7.14 25.26
N LYS A 248 -21.27 -7.97 24.34
CA LYS A 248 -21.25 -7.67 22.91
C LYS A 248 -22.67 -7.65 22.34
N MET A 249 -22.90 -6.77 21.37
CA MET A 249 -24.16 -6.70 20.64
C MET A 249 -24.44 -8.02 19.93
N SER A 250 -25.58 -8.64 20.26
CA SER A 250 -26.04 -9.84 19.56
C SER A 250 -26.58 -9.50 18.17
N LYS A 251 -26.59 -10.49 17.26
CA LYS A 251 -27.19 -10.35 15.93
C LYS A 251 -28.62 -9.80 15.97
N ARG A 252 -29.43 -10.30 16.90
CA ARG A 252 -30.83 -9.86 17.08
C ARG A 252 -30.92 -8.39 17.51
N GLU A 253 -30.03 -7.95 18.39
CA GLU A 253 -29.98 -6.54 18.81
C GLU A 253 -29.53 -5.63 17.68
N PHE A 254 -28.51 -6.04 16.92
CA PHE A 254 -28.04 -5.31 15.74
C PHE A 254 -29.17 -5.12 14.73
N ILE A 255 -29.86 -6.20 14.33
CA ILE A 255 -30.99 -6.15 13.41
C ILE A 255 -32.07 -5.17 13.90
N ARG A 256 -32.45 -5.27 15.18
CA ARG A 256 -33.45 -4.38 15.79
C ARG A 256 -33.01 -2.90 15.77
N ASN A 257 -31.75 -2.62 16.09
CA ASN A 257 -31.22 -1.27 16.15
C ASN A 257 -31.12 -0.65 14.75
N THR A 258 -30.61 -1.40 13.78
CA THR A 258 -30.44 -0.92 12.40
C THR A 258 -31.77 -0.71 11.69
N ARG A 259 -32.80 -1.55 11.92
CA ARG A 259 -34.15 -1.31 11.37
C ARG A 259 -34.81 -0.01 11.84
N ARG A 260 -34.51 0.42 13.06
CA ARG A 260 -35.02 1.71 13.58
C ARG A 260 -34.38 2.89 12.86
N ALA A 261 -33.17 2.71 12.32
CA ALA A 261 -32.44 3.76 11.63
C ALA A 261 -32.61 3.70 10.10
N ALA A 262 -32.83 2.51 9.53
CA ALA A 262 -33.03 2.28 8.10
C ALA A 262 -34.28 1.41 7.87
N HIS A 263 -35.40 2.04 7.53
CA HIS A 263 -36.72 1.40 7.50
C HIS A 263 -36.95 0.45 6.30
N ASN A 264 -36.19 0.59 5.22
CA ASN A 264 -36.44 -0.12 3.95
C ASN A 264 -35.52 -1.34 3.74
N VAL A 265 -34.96 -1.92 4.80
CA VAL A 265 -33.97 -3.01 4.70
C VAL A 265 -34.48 -4.29 5.38
N SER A 266 -34.34 -5.43 4.70
CA SER A 266 -34.82 -6.73 5.23
C SER A 266 -33.99 -7.23 6.42
N ASP A 267 -34.59 -8.05 7.29
CA ASP A 267 -33.88 -8.62 8.44
C ASP A 267 -32.74 -9.54 8.00
N ASP A 268 -32.97 -10.33 6.95
CA ASP A 268 -31.98 -11.25 6.43
C ASP A 268 -30.74 -10.49 5.93
N PHE A 269 -30.94 -9.40 5.19
CA PHE A 269 -29.83 -8.58 4.71
C PHE A 269 -29.03 -7.98 5.87
N VAL A 270 -29.69 -7.36 6.85
CA VAL A 270 -29.01 -6.79 8.03
C VAL A 270 -28.32 -7.89 8.85
N GLY A 271 -28.94 -9.07 8.94
CA GLY A 271 -28.35 -10.25 9.55
C GLY A 271 -27.07 -10.69 8.85
N HIS A 272 -27.05 -10.71 7.52
CA HIS A 272 -25.84 -11.01 6.74
C HIS A 272 -24.75 -9.97 6.91
N LEU A 273 -25.12 -8.68 7.10
CA LEU A 273 -24.14 -7.65 7.45
C LEU A 273 -23.45 -7.97 8.78
N TYR A 274 -24.22 -8.34 9.81
CA TYR A 274 -23.68 -8.74 11.11
C TYR A 274 -22.73 -9.93 10.99
N ASP A 275 -23.18 -11.00 10.32
CA ASP A 275 -22.39 -12.22 10.15
C ASP A 275 -21.06 -11.92 9.47
N ASN A 276 -21.07 -11.04 8.47
CA ASN A 276 -19.86 -10.65 7.75
C ASN A 276 -18.86 -9.90 8.65
N ILE A 277 -19.32 -9.00 9.52
CA ILE A 277 -18.44 -8.31 10.49
C ILE A 277 -17.90 -9.31 11.52
N TYR A 278 -18.76 -10.18 12.03
CA TYR A 278 -18.39 -11.16 13.04
C TYR A 278 -17.37 -12.19 12.53
N LEU A 279 -17.53 -12.66 11.29
CA LEU A 279 -16.69 -13.72 10.70
C LEU A 279 -15.43 -13.20 10.03
N ILE A 280 -15.50 -12.11 9.26
CA ILE A 280 -14.36 -11.59 8.48
C ILE A 280 -13.54 -10.57 9.29
N GLY A 281 -14.21 -9.82 10.17
CA GLY A 281 -13.57 -8.80 11.00
C GLY A 281 -14.11 -7.39 10.77
N HIS A 282 -13.57 -6.47 11.57
CA HIS A 282 -13.97 -5.08 11.66
C HIS A 282 -13.72 -4.30 10.36
N VAL A 283 -14.49 -3.23 10.18
CA VAL A 283 -14.43 -2.40 8.98
C VAL A 283 -13.48 -1.21 9.13
N ALA A 284 -13.38 -0.69 10.35
CA ALA A 284 -12.42 0.31 10.77
C ALA A 284 -11.80 -0.18 12.10
N ALA A 285 -10.48 -0.06 12.21
CA ALA A 285 -9.71 -0.35 13.41
C ALA A 285 -9.49 0.94 14.19
#